data_AF-A0A944DR04-F1
#
_entry.id   AF-A0A944DR04-F1
#
_cell.length_a   1.000
_cell.length_b   1.000
_cell.length_c   1.000
_cell.angle_alpha   90.00
_cell.angle_beta   90.00
_cell.angle_gamma   90.00
#
_symmetry.space_group_name_H-M   'P 1'
#
loop_
_entity.id
_entity.type
_entity.pdbx_description
1 polymer ?
#
loop_
_entity_poly.entity_id
_entity_poly.type
_entity_poly.pdbx_seq_one_letter_code
_entity_poly.pdbx_strand_id
1 'polypeptide(L)'
;MKIQNPKHGRAHLANVAFLLITMIAPGLAFAGTPASPFATGTAGFSPALLAILTPLAVVGFMASGVGALTGKTPWSWFVGVIIGIVMIFGAPQLVAWIRALFGV
;
A
#
# COMPACT_ATOMS: atom_id res chain seq x y z
N MET A 1 27.23 55.91 13.10
CA MET A 1 26.01 55.11 13.37
C MET A 1 25.21 55.05 12.07
N LYS A 2 25.38 53.98 11.26
CA LYS A 2 24.70 53.87 9.95
C LYS A 2 23.27 53.37 10.18
N ILE A 3 22.30 54.25 10.01
CA ILE A 3 20.87 53.91 10.02
C ILE A 3 20.62 53.02 8.81
N GLN A 4 20.36 51.74 9.04
CA GLN A 4 20.00 50.81 7.97
C GLN A 4 18.66 51.26 7.36
N ASN A 5 18.67 51.43 6.04
CA ASN A 5 17.55 51.90 5.23
C ASN A 5 16.35 50.91 5.35
N PRO A 6 15.14 51.35 5.77
CA PRO A 6 13.99 50.49 6.09
C PRO A 6 13.46 49.67 4.90
N LYS A 7 13.92 49.98 3.68
CA LYS A 7 13.57 49.25 2.44
C LYS A 7 14.09 47.81 2.45
N HIS A 8 15.21 47.51 3.12
CA HIS A 8 15.78 46.15 3.15
C HIS A 8 15.02 45.20 4.07
N GLY A 9 14.48 45.70 5.19
CA GLY A 9 13.70 44.87 6.13
C GLY A 9 12.42 44.33 5.51
N ARG A 10 11.72 45.15 4.71
CA ARG A 10 10.49 44.73 4.01
C ARG A 10 10.78 43.70 2.91
N ALA A 11 11.89 43.85 2.19
CA ALA A 11 12.32 42.90 1.17
C ALA A 11 12.71 41.54 1.78
N HIS A 12 13.39 41.54 2.94
CA HIS A 12 13.71 40.30 3.65
C HIS A 12 12.46 39.57 4.16
N LEU A 13 11.48 40.29 4.72
CA LEU A 13 10.22 39.68 5.16
C LEU A 13 9.43 39.06 4.00
N ALA A 14 9.39 39.75 2.84
CA ALA A 14 8.75 39.23 1.63
C ALA A 14 9.46 37.96 1.11
N ASN A 15 10.80 37.96 1.11
CA ASN A 15 11.59 36.80 0.66
C ASN A 15 11.45 35.60 1.61
N VAL A 16 11.39 35.83 2.92
CA VAL A 16 11.17 34.78 3.92
C VAL A 16 9.76 34.19 3.78
N ALA A 17 8.74 35.04 3.61
CA ALA A 17 7.37 34.57 3.37
C ALA A 17 7.27 33.72 2.08
N PHE A 18 7.93 34.15 1.01
CA PHE A 18 7.98 33.40 -0.25
C PHE A 18 8.66 32.04 -0.09
N LEU A 19 9.80 31.97 0.60
CA LEU A 19 10.50 30.71 0.88
C LEU A 19 9.64 29.75 1.70
N LEU A 20 8.97 30.23 2.74
CA LEU A 20 8.08 29.42 3.57
C LEU A 20 6.91 28.83 2.77
N ILE A 21 6.31 29.63 1.87
CA ILE A 21 5.24 29.17 0.98
C ILE A 21 5.78 28.08 0.02
N THR A 22 6.97 28.27 -0.57
CA THR A 22 7.56 27.28 -1.48
C THR A 22 8.00 25.99 -0.80
N MET A 23 8.31 26.01 0.50
CA MET A 23 8.67 24.81 1.27
C MET A 23 7.45 23.97 1.64
N ILE A 24 6.27 24.59 1.78
CA ILE A 24 5.01 23.90 2.12
C ILE A 24 4.26 23.45 0.84
N ALA A 25 4.51 24.11 -0.31
CA ALA A 25 3.88 23.78 -1.59
C ALA A 25 4.04 22.32 -2.06
N PRO A 26 5.18 21.62 -1.87
CA PRO A 26 5.31 20.21 -2.25
C PRO A 26 4.33 19.32 -1.47
N GLY A 27 4.08 19.63 -0.19
CA GLY A 27 3.10 18.89 0.63
C GLY A 27 1.67 18.97 0.09
N LEU A 28 1.31 20.06 -0.58
CA LEU A 28 0.01 20.23 -1.25
C LEU A 28 -0.06 19.54 -2.62
N ALA A 29 1.08 19.35 -3.29
CA ALA A 29 1.17 18.60 -4.53
C ALA A 29 1.18 17.07 -4.31
N PHE A 30 1.72 16.60 -3.18
CA PHE A 30 1.71 15.19 -2.77
C PHE A 30 0.52 14.79 -1.91
N ALA A 31 -0.24 15.74 -1.35
CA ALA A 31 -1.54 15.47 -0.77
C ALA A 31 -2.53 15.19 -1.91
N GLY A 32 -2.67 13.92 -2.26
CA GLY A 32 -3.56 13.44 -3.32
C GLY A 32 -4.91 14.17 -3.25
N THR A 33 -5.15 15.05 -4.21
CA THR A 33 -6.46 15.66 -4.38
C THR A 33 -7.48 14.54 -4.65
N PRO A 34 -8.72 14.63 -4.15
CA PRO A 34 -9.77 13.63 -4.39
C PRO A 34 -10.10 13.38 -5.88
N ALA A 35 -9.49 14.14 -6.80
CA ALA A 35 -9.69 14.11 -8.24
C ALA A 35 -8.39 13.81 -9.04
N SER A 36 -7.38 13.18 -8.41
CA SER A 36 -6.22 12.69 -9.16
C SER A 36 -6.66 11.61 -10.18
N PRO A 37 -6.25 11.71 -11.46
CA PRO A 37 -6.57 10.69 -12.48
C PRO A 37 -5.90 9.34 -12.18
N PHE A 38 -4.95 9.29 -11.24
CA PHE A 38 -4.32 8.06 -10.75
C PHE A 38 -4.92 7.56 -9.43
N ALA A 39 -5.82 8.33 -8.79
CA ALA A 39 -6.45 7.93 -7.53
C ALA A 39 -7.17 6.58 -7.67
N THR A 40 -7.87 6.37 -8.78
CA THR A 40 -8.56 5.11 -9.10
C THR A 40 -7.56 3.96 -9.32
N GLY A 41 -6.43 4.23 -9.99
CA GLY A 41 -5.40 3.22 -10.23
C GLY A 41 -4.66 2.81 -8.96
N THR A 42 -4.28 3.78 -8.12
CA THR A 42 -3.57 3.54 -6.85
C THR A 42 -4.48 2.91 -5.80
N ALA A 43 -5.75 3.32 -5.70
CA ALA A 43 -6.71 2.72 -4.77
C ALA A 43 -7.22 1.35 -5.25
N GLY A 44 -7.34 1.14 -6.56
CA GLY A 44 -7.87 -0.09 -7.15
C GLY A 44 -6.86 -1.22 -7.31
N PHE A 45 -5.55 -0.92 -7.30
CA PHE A 45 -4.51 -1.93 -7.57
C PHE A 45 -4.47 -3.05 -6.52
N SER A 46 -4.50 -2.70 -5.23
CA SER A 46 -4.47 -3.70 -4.15
C SER A 46 -5.65 -4.69 -4.20
N PRO A 47 -6.93 -4.25 -4.26
CA PRO A 47 -8.04 -5.18 -4.37
C PRO A 47 -8.05 -5.94 -5.70
N ALA A 48 -7.65 -5.33 -6.81
CA ALA A 48 -7.53 -6.02 -8.10
C ALA A 48 -6.46 -7.12 -8.06
N LEU A 49 -5.30 -6.84 -7.45
CA LEU A 49 -4.23 -7.82 -7.27
C LEU A 49 -4.70 -8.99 -6.41
N LEU A 50 -5.37 -8.72 -5.28
CA LEU A 50 -5.92 -9.77 -4.42
C LEU A 50 -6.95 -10.63 -5.16
N ALA A 51 -7.80 -10.03 -5.99
CA ALA A 51 -8.78 -10.75 -6.80
C ALA A 51 -8.12 -11.73 -7.78
N ILE A 52 -7.00 -11.34 -8.39
CA ILE A 52 -6.23 -12.18 -9.33
C ILE A 52 -5.44 -13.26 -8.58
N LEU A 53 -4.84 -12.94 -7.43
CA LEU A 53 -4.02 -13.87 -6.67
C LEU A 53 -4.85 -14.92 -5.93
N THR A 54 -6.07 -14.59 -5.49
CA THR A 54 -6.95 -15.51 -4.72
C THR A 54 -7.14 -16.87 -5.39
N PRO A 55 -7.56 -16.97 -6.68
CA PRO A 55 -7.72 -18.28 -7.33
C PRO A 55 -6.38 -19.03 -7.47
N LEU A 56 -5.27 -18.31 -7.70
CA LEU A 56 -3.94 -18.93 -7.79
C LEU A 56 -3.51 -19.54 -6.44
N ALA A 57 -3.81 -18.86 -5.33
CA ALA A 57 -3.54 -19.36 -4.00
C ALA A 57 -4.33 -20.64 -3.69
N VAL A 58 -5.60 -20.69 -4.09
CA VAL A 58 -6.43 -21.88 -3.93
C VAL A 58 -5.86 -23.05 -4.73
N VAL A 59 -5.51 -22.84 -6.00
CA VAL A 59 -4.92 -23.90 -6.84
C VAL A 59 -3.57 -24.36 -6.28
N GLY A 60 -2.70 -23.44 -5.87
CA GLY A 60 -1.40 -23.77 -5.27
C GLY A 60 -1.52 -24.55 -3.96
N PHE A 61 -2.49 -24.18 -3.12
CA PHE A 61 -2.80 -24.91 -1.88
C PHE A 61 -3.28 -26.34 -2.18
N MET A 62 -4.21 -26.51 -3.12
CA MET A 62 -4.73 -27.84 -3.48
C MET A 62 -3.66 -28.72 -4.11
N ALA A 63 -2.86 -28.18 -5.04
CA ALA A 63 -1.79 -28.92 -5.70
C ALA A 63 -0.70 -29.37 -4.73
N SER A 64 -0.26 -28.48 -3.82
CA SER A 64 0.73 -28.81 -2.80
C SER A 64 0.18 -29.83 -1.77
N GLY A 65 -1.10 -29.75 -1.42
CA GLY A 65 -1.76 -30.74 -0.56
C GLY A 65 -1.77 -32.13 -1.19
N VAL A 66 -2.15 -32.25 -2.46
CA VAL A 66 -2.10 -33.53 -3.21
C VAL A 66 -0.66 -34.05 -3.32
N GLY A 67 0.31 -33.17 -3.58
CA GLY A 67 1.73 -33.52 -3.59
C GLY A 67 2.24 -34.07 -2.26
N ALA A 68 1.79 -33.48 -1.15
CA ALA A 68 2.13 -33.92 0.20
C ALA A 68 1.48 -35.28 0.54
N LEU A 69 0.21 -35.46 0.19
CA LEU A 69 -0.53 -36.71 0.40
C LEU A 69 0.06 -37.89 -0.37
N THR A 70 0.57 -37.64 -1.58
CA THR A 70 1.20 -38.68 -2.41
C THR A 70 2.65 -38.99 -1.99
N GLY A 71 3.16 -38.36 -0.93
CA GLY A 71 4.54 -38.53 -0.46
C GLY A 71 5.60 -37.94 -1.40
N LYS A 72 5.19 -37.26 -2.48
CA LYS A 72 6.09 -36.64 -3.47
C LYS A 72 6.62 -35.28 -3.03
N THR A 73 6.00 -34.68 -2.03
CA THR A 73 6.37 -33.37 -1.50
C THR A 73 6.43 -33.44 0.03
N PRO A 74 7.50 -32.94 0.66
CA PRO A 74 7.58 -32.95 2.12
C PRO A 74 6.53 -32.02 2.72
N TRP A 75 5.95 -32.42 3.85
CA TRP A 75 4.97 -31.61 4.59
C TRP A 75 5.50 -30.23 5.00
N SER A 76 6.82 -30.08 5.18
CA SER A 76 7.45 -28.78 5.43
C SER A 76 7.22 -27.79 4.28
N TRP A 77 7.17 -28.26 3.03
CA TRP A 77 6.88 -27.43 1.87
C TRP A 77 5.42 -26.96 1.87
N PHE A 78 4.48 -27.83 2.23
CA PHE A 78 3.07 -27.48 2.38
C PHE A 78 2.86 -26.40 3.45
N VAL A 79 3.55 -26.51 4.59
CA VAL A 79 3.54 -25.46 5.62
C VAL A 79 4.11 -24.14 5.09
N GLY A 80 5.18 -24.19 4.29
CA GLY A 80 5.71 -23.02 3.60
C GLY A 80 4.69 -22.32 2.69
N VAL A 81 3.86 -23.09 1.98
CA VAL A 81 2.77 -22.55 1.16
C VAL A 81 1.72 -21.83 2.02
N ILE A 82 1.32 -22.42 3.15
CA ILE A 82 0.35 -21.79 4.08
C ILE A 82 0.91 -20.46 4.59
N ILE A 83 2.17 -20.43 5.03
CA ILE A 83 2.82 -19.21 5.52
C ILE A 83 2.88 -18.15 4.41
N GLY A 84 3.23 -18.54 3.19
CA GLY A 84 3.26 -17.65 2.03
C GLY A 84 1.90 -17.02 1.72
N ILE A 85 0.82 -17.80 1.78
CA ILE A 85 -0.55 -17.29 1.62
C ILE A 85 -0.86 -16.27 2.72
N VAL A 86 -0.56 -16.56 3.99
CA VAL A 86 -0.79 -15.61 5.09
C VAL A 86 -0.05 -14.29 4.88
N MET A 87 1.19 -14.35 4.36
CA MET A 87 2.00 -13.16 4.08
C MET A 87 1.49 -12.34 2.88
N ILE A 88 0.93 -12.97 1.85
CA ILE A 88 0.45 -12.29 0.64
C ILE A 88 -0.90 -11.60 0.88
N PHE A 89 -1.83 -12.27 1.54
CA PHE A 89 -3.22 -11.82 1.65
C PHE A 89 -3.52 -11.03 2.95
N GLY A 90 -2.74 -11.26 4.00
CA GLY A 90 -2.95 -10.62 5.30
C GLY A 90 -4.22 -11.09 6.03
N ALA A 91 -4.43 -10.56 7.24
CA ALA A 91 -5.51 -11.00 8.13
C ALA A 91 -6.95 -10.73 7.60
N PRO A 92 -7.27 -9.54 7.03
CA PRO A 92 -8.65 -9.24 6.64
C PRO A 92 -9.21 -10.20 5.58
N GLN A 93 -8.41 -10.54 4.56
CA GLN A 93 -8.81 -11.43 3.50
C GLN A 93 -9.06 -12.86 4.01
N LEU A 94 -8.17 -13.38 4.86
CA LEU A 94 -8.32 -14.71 5.43
C LEU A 94 -9.54 -14.82 6.34
N VAL A 95 -9.78 -13.79 7.16
CA VAL A 95 -10.98 -13.73 8.00
C VAL A 95 -12.24 -13.71 7.14
N ALA A 96 -12.25 -12.99 6.02
CA ALA A 96 -13.38 -12.99 5.10
C ALA A 96 -13.67 -14.39 4.52
N TRP A 97 -12.64 -15.16 4.16
CA TRP A 97 -12.82 -16.54 3.69
C TRP A 97 -13.38 -17.45 4.77
N ILE A 98 -12.84 -17.36 5.98
CA ILE A 98 -13.34 -18.13 7.13
C ILE A 98 -14.81 -17.81 7.39
N ARG A 99 -15.16 -16.51 7.41
CA ARG A 99 -16.54 -16.07 7.62
C ARG A 99 -17.47 -16.52 6.50
N ALA A 100 -17.01 -16.51 5.25
CA ALA A 100 -17.75 -17.04 4.11
C ALA A 100 -18.09 -18.53 4.25
N LEU A 101 -17.21 -19.34 4.87
CA LEU A 101 -17.52 -20.74 5.18
C LEU A 101 -18.70 -20.90 6.16
N PHE A 102 -18.92 -19.89 7.01
CA PHE A 102 -20.02 -19.83 7.97
C PHE A 102 -21.20 -18.98 7.47
N GLY A 103 -21.12 -18.40 6.28
CA GLY A 103 -22.15 -17.53 5.70
C GLY A 103 -22.34 -16.19 6.43
N VAL A 104 -21.32 -15.70 7.14
CA VAL A 104 -21.33 -14.44 7.92
C VAL A 104 -20.32 -13.41 7.41
#